data_AF-A0A3B4FEE5-F1
#
_entry.id   AF-A0A3B4FEE5-F1
#
_cell.length_a   1.000
_cell.length_b   1.000
_cell.length_c   1.000
_cell.angle_alpha   90.00
_cell.angle_beta   90.00
_cell.angle_gamma   90.00
#
_symmetry.space_group_name_H-M   'P 1'
#
loop_
_entity.id
_entity.type
_entity.pdbx_description
1 polymer ?
#
loop_
_entity_poly.entity_id
_entity_poly.type
_entity_poly.pdbx_seq_one_letter_code
_entity_poly.pdbx_strand_id
1 'polypeptide(L)'
;MKWVRSIPFVLSANFHGGDLVVSYPYDLSKHPLGHEMFCPTPDDKVFKFIAATYANAHETMSNENARCGSSRTQSQKGIVNAAQWTSLAGGMQDFNYLHTNCFEVTVSVGCDRFPPEEDLAFAWHENQESLLSFMETAHRGIKGIVKDEKGNAMKGARISVRGIQHDITTGNNYHLSPTRVRHAFALAALGSSEVPNPINKTALKNFFMKGHERSMGKANYPHIKVEE
;
A
#
# COMPACT_ATOMS: atom_id res chain seq x y z
N MET A 1 12.07 -6.06 11.79
CA MET A 1 10.69 -6.29 12.29
C MET A 1 10.25 -5.39 13.46
N LYS A 2 11.08 -5.16 14.50
CA LYS A 2 10.67 -4.31 15.64
C LYS A 2 10.26 -2.89 15.21
N TRP A 3 11.03 -2.27 14.31
CA TRP A 3 10.78 -0.91 13.82
C TRP A 3 9.44 -0.76 13.08
N VAL A 4 9.17 -1.62 12.09
CA VAL A 4 7.92 -1.61 11.32
C VAL A 4 6.68 -1.77 12.21
N ARG A 5 6.80 -2.47 13.35
CA ARG A 5 5.70 -2.62 14.33
C ARG A 5 5.59 -1.46 15.33
N SER A 6 6.58 -0.57 15.40
CA SER A 6 6.64 0.52 16.38
C SER A 6 5.96 1.80 15.91
N ILE A 7 5.84 1.98 14.60
CA ILE A 7 5.23 3.15 13.96
C ILE A 7 4.07 2.65 13.10
N PRO A 8 2.92 3.34 13.07
CA PRO A 8 1.82 2.99 12.17
C PRO A 8 2.15 3.42 10.73
N PHE A 9 3.12 2.78 10.10
CA PHE A 9 3.42 2.99 8.69
C PHE A 9 2.22 2.62 7.82
N VAL A 10 1.98 3.41 6.78
CA VAL A 10 0.83 3.26 5.87
C VAL A 10 1.26 2.93 4.45
N LEU A 11 2.41 3.48 4.02
CA LEU A 11 3.00 3.29 2.72
C LEU A 11 4.52 3.17 2.90
N SER A 12 5.14 2.24 2.18
CA SER A 12 6.58 2.00 2.18
C SER A 12 7.06 1.62 0.78
N ALA A 13 8.32 1.92 0.49
CA ALA A 13 9.03 1.38 -0.65
C ALA A 13 10.39 0.87 -0.18
N ASN A 14 10.79 -0.30 -0.68
CA ASN A 14 12.16 -0.79 -0.54
C ASN A 14 12.86 -0.69 -1.91
N PHE A 15 14.14 -0.27 -1.92
CA PHE A 15 14.86 0.06 -3.15
C PHE A 15 15.94 -0.99 -3.46
N HIS A 16 15.98 -1.41 -4.72
CA HIS A 16 16.89 -2.41 -5.25
C HIS A 16 17.55 -1.90 -6.55
N GLY A 17 18.65 -2.55 -6.94
CA GLY A 17 19.27 -2.37 -8.25
C GLY A 17 19.36 -3.72 -8.98
N GLY A 18 19.61 -3.67 -10.28
CA GLY A 18 19.67 -4.85 -11.16
C GLY A 18 18.54 -4.92 -12.19
N ASP A 19 17.55 -4.04 -12.10
CA ASP A 19 16.43 -3.94 -13.03
C ASP A 19 15.79 -2.54 -12.95
N LEU A 20 14.84 -2.22 -13.83
CA LEU A 20 14.11 -0.95 -13.86
C LEU A 20 12.60 -1.22 -13.90
N VAL A 21 12.04 -1.49 -12.72
CA VAL A 21 10.64 -1.92 -12.56
C VAL A 21 10.19 -1.71 -11.12
N VAL A 22 8.90 -1.45 -10.92
CA VAL A 22 8.26 -1.55 -9.59
C VAL A 22 7.54 -2.87 -9.49
N SER A 23 8.01 -3.75 -8.60
CA SER A 23 7.29 -4.98 -8.28
C SER A 23 6.37 -4.78 -7.08
N TYR A 24 5.18 -5.39 -7.15
CA TYR A 24 4.16 -5.30 -6.12
C TYR A 24 3.68 -6.68 -5.64
N PRO A 25 3.14 -6.77 -4.42
CA PRO A 25 2.73 -8.04 -3.81
C PRO A 25 1.72 -8.87 -4.62
N TYR A 26 1.65 -10.19 -4.39
CA TYR A 26 2.53 -10.96 -3.50
C TYR A 26 3.88 -11.30 -4.15
N ASP A 27 4.90 -11.50 -3.32
CA ASP A 27 6.23 -12.01 -3.71
C ASP A 27 6.23 -13.52 -3.90
N LEU A 28 5.51 -14.25 -3.04
CA LEU A 28 5.50 -15.71 -3.07
C LEU A 28 4.39 -16.24 -3.98
N SER A 29 4.76 -17.00 -5.00
CA SER A 29 3.83 -17.80 -5.77
C SER A 29 3.19 -18.90 -4.91
N LYS A 30 1.87 -19.04 -5.02
CA LYS A 30 1.11 -20.11 -4.36
C LYS A 30 0.95 -21.37 -5.21
N HIS A 31 1.64 -21.45 -6.36
CA HIS A 31 1.55 -22.62 -7.22
C HIS A 31 2.13 -23.85 -6.50
N PRO A 32 1.42 -24.99 -6.43
CA PRO A 32 1.92 -26.20 -5.75
C PRO A 32 3.25 -26.74 -6.28
N LEU A 33 3.55 -26.46 -7.55
CA LEU A 33 4.81 -26.86 -8.21
C LEU A 33 5.90 -25.78 -8.14
N GLY A 34 5.67 -24.68 -7.41
CA GLY A 34 6.65 -23.59 -7.26
C GLY A 34 6.87 -22.74 -8.52
N HIS A 35 5.96 -22.81 -9.50
CA HIS A 35 6.06 -22.03 -10.73
C HIS A 35 5.78 -20.55 -10.47
N GLU A 36 6.51 -19.67 -11.14
CA GLU A 36 6.24 -18.23 -11.17
C GLU A 36 4.89 -17.98 -11.82
N MET A 37 3.95 -17.45 -11.03
CA MET A 37 2.60 -17.18 -11.50
C MET A 37 2.05 -15.94 -10.81
N PHE A 38 1.15 -15.26 -11.51
CA PHE A 38 0.43 -14.11 -10.96
C PHE A 38 -0.27 -14.48 -9.64
N CYS A 39 0.09 -13.77 -8.56
CA CYS A 39 -0.48 -13.95 -7.24
C CYS A 39 -0.97 -12.59 -6.68
N PRO A 40 -2.24 -12.23 -6.92
CA PRO A 40 -2.77 -10.94 -6.50
C PRO A 40 -3.06 -10.89 -5.00
N THR A 41 -2.92 -9.70 -4.42
CA THR A 41 -3.47 -9.40 -3.08
C THR A 41 -4.97 -9.05 -3.16
N PRO A 42 -5.70 -9.09 -2.03
CA PRO A 42 -7.02 -8.48 -1.93
C PRO A 42 -7.07 -7.01 -2.38
N ASP A 43 -5.95 -6.30 -2.26
CA ASP A 43 -5.78 -4.90 -2.64
C ASP A 43 -5.01 -4.71 -3.98
N ASP A 44 -5.04 -5.69 -4.88
CA ASP A 44 -4.25 -5.68 -6.14
C ASP A 44 -4.39 -4.38 -6.95
N LYS A 45 -5.61 -3.83 -7.03
CA LYS A 45 -5.86 -2.55 -7.71
C LYS A 45 -5.13 -1.37 -7.06
N VAL A 46 -5.04 -1.36 -5.74
CA VAL A 46 -4.35 -0.33 -4.95
C VAL A 46 -2.85 -0.46 -5.17
N PHE A 47 -2.32 -1.67 -5.12
CA PHE A 47 -0.89 -1.92 -5.38
C PHE A 47 -0.49 -1.55 -6.80
N LYS A 48 -1.29 -1.90 -7.81
CA LYS A 48 -1.08 -1.46 -9.20
C LYS A 48 -1.09 0.06 -9.31
N PHE A 49 -2.00 0.74 -8.61
CA PHE A 49 -2.04 2.20 -8.59
C PHE A 49 -0.80 2.81 -7.94
N ILE A 50 -0.37 2.30 -6.79
CA ILE A 50 0.84 2.74 -6.08
C ILE A 50 2.08 2.53 -6.96
N ALA A 51 2.25 1.32 -7.50
CA ALA A 51 3.38 0.98 -8.36
C ALA A 51 3.41 1.83 -9.63
N ALA A 52 2.25 2.00 -10.29
CA ALA A 52 2.15 2.81 -11.49
C ALA A 52 2.41 4.29 -11.22
N THR A 53 2.09 4.79 -10.01
CA THR A 53 2.37 6.18 -9.65
C THR A 53 3.87 6.45 -9.66
N TYR A 54 4.68 5.53 -9.12
CA TYR A 54 6.14 5.65 -9.19
C TYR A 54 6.65 5.47 -10.64
N ALA A 55 6.25 4.39 -11.30
CA ALA A 55 6.76 4.01 -12.62
C ALA A 55 6.41 5.02 -13.73
N ASN A 56 5.22 5.62 -13.68
CA ASN A 56 4.79 6.62 -14.66
C ASN A 56 5.44 7.99 -14.45
N ALA A 57 5.81 8.33 -13.21
CA ALA A 57 6.52 9.56 -12.90
C ALA A 57 8.03 9.47 -13.17
N HIS A 58 8.55 8.24 -13.30
CA HIS A 58 9.96 8.02 -13.61
C HIS A 58 10.20 8.27 -15.10
N GLU A 59 11.31 8.91 -15.44
CA GLU A 59 11.61 9.35 -16.81
C GLU A 59 11.52 8.22 -17.86
N THR A 60 12.13 7.07 -17.56
CA THR A 60 12.25 5.96 -18.51
C THR A 60 11.51 4.67 -18.11
N MET A 61 11.16 4.45 -16.83
CA MET A 61 10.67 3.15 -16.34
C MET A 61 9.40 2.64 -17.05
N SER A 62 8.41 3.52 -17.26
CA SER A 62 7.15 3.18 -17.93
C SER A 62 7.25 3.08 -19.46
N ASN A 63 8.37 3.52 -20.05
CA ASN A 63 8.59 3.53 -21.49
C ASN A 63 8.80 2.10 -22.03
N GLU A 64 8.14 1.76 -23.14
CA GLU A 64 8.31 0.48 -23.84
C GLU A 64 9.75 0.27 -24.33
N ASN A 65 10.48 1.36 -24.62
CA ASN A 65 11.84 1.32 -25.15
C ASN A 65 12.95 1.29 -24.08
N ALA A 66 12.63 1.36 -22.79
CA ALA A 66 13.67 1.32 -21.76
C ALA A 66 14.42 -0.03 -21.80
N ARG A 67 15.75 0.00 -21.81
CA ARG A 67 16.57 -1.17 -22.17
C ARG A 67 17.06 -2.00 -20.98
N CYS A 68 16.49 -1.74 -19.81
CA CYS A 68 16.90 -2.36 -18.57
C CYS A 68 16.05 -3.59 -18.23
N GLY A 69 16.69 -4.65 -17.74
CA GLY A 69 16.02 -5.74 -17.02
C GLY A 69 15.96 -7.10 -17.70
N SER A 70 15.65 -8.13 -16.91
CA SER A 70 15.78 -9.54 -17.29
C SER A 70 14.64 -10.05 -18.17
N SER A 71 13.47 -9.42 -18.14
CA SER A 71 12.38 -9.71 -19.09
C SER A 71 11.24 -8.70 -18.98
N ARG A 72 11.11 -7.80 -19.97
CA ARG A 72 9.93 -6.92 -20.09
C ARG A 72 8.64 -7.66 -20.46
N THR A 73 8.70 -8.93 -20.83
CA THR A 73 7.52 -9.69 -21.28
C THR A 73 6.47 -9.85 -20.18
N GLN A 74 6.89 -9.79 -18.91
CA GLN A 74 6.01 -9.93 -17.75
C GLN A 74 5.63 -8.59 -17.13
N SER A 75 6.45 -7.54 -17.31
CA SER A 75 6.15 -6.19 -16.84
C SER A 75 5.25 -5.45 -17.81
N GLN A 76 4.24 -4.73 -17.31
CA GLN A 76 3.42 -3.85 -18.13
C GLN A 76 3.62 -2.41 -17.67
N LYS A 77 4.12 -1.54 -18.54
CA LYS A 77 4.39 -0.11 -18.22
C LYS A 77 5.26 0.08 -16.97
N GLY A 78 6.31 -0.74 -16.82
CA GLY A 78 7.26 -0.61 -15.71
C GLY A 78 6.76 -1.13 -14.35
N ILE A 79 5.63 -1.85 -14.31
CA ILE A 79 5.16 -2.53 -13.09
C ILE A 79 4.97 -4.03 -13.30
N VAL A 80 5.16 -4.83 -12.25
CA VAL A 80 4.99 -6.29 -12.31
C VAL A 80 4.53 -6.89 -10.97
N ASN A 81 3.74 -7.95 -11.00
CA ASN A 81 3.47 -8.73 -9.79
C ASN A 81 4.72 -9.56 -9.45
N ALA A 82 5.21 -9.46 -8.22
CA ALA A 82 6.49 -10.04 -7.84
C ALA A 82 6.52 -11.58 -8.01
N ALA A 83 5.47 -12.29 -7.59
CA ALA A 83 5.36 -13.74 -7.74
C ALA A 83 5.34 -14.24 -9.20
N GLN A 84 4.85 -13.41 -10.12
CA GLN A 84 4.88 -13.69 -11.56
C GLN A 84 6.27 -13.46 -12.16
N TRP A 85 7.05 -12.54 -11.58
CA TRP A 85 8.36 -12.17 -12.09
C TRP A 85 9.47 -13.08 -11.55
N THR A 86 9.55 -13.21 -10.24
CA THR A 86 10.45 -14.13 -9.55
C THR A 86 9.87 -14.44 -8.18
N SER A 87 9.41 -15.67 -7.99
CA SER A 87 8.76 -16.07 -6.75
C SER A 87 9.76 -16.10 -5.59
N LEU A 88 9.52 -15.29 -4.56
CA LEU A 88 10.40 -15.16 -3.40
C LEU A 88 9.63 -15.42 -2.09
N ALA A 89 10.08 -16.40 -1.31
CA ALA A 89 9.57 -16.63 0.03
C ALA A 89 10.28 -15.75 1.07
N GLY A 90 9.53 -15.14 1.99
CA GLY A 90 10.10 -14.39 3.11
C GLY A 90 10.54 -12.96 2.78
N GLY A 91 10.03 -12.38 1.69
CA GLY A 91 10.26 -10.99 1.34
C GLY A 91 9.74 -10.00 2.40
N MET A 92 10.44 -8.86 2.52
CA MET A 92 10.03 -7.77 3.42
C MET A 92 8.70 -7.13 2.97
N GLN A 93 8.48 -7.08 1.65
CA GLN A 93 7.29 -6.53 1.03
C GLN A 93 6.02 -7.29 1.46
N ASP A 94 6.01 -8.62 1.31
CA ASP A 94 4.89 -9.45 1.80
C ASP A 94 4.71 -9.36 3.32
N PHE A 95 5.80 -9.27 4.08
CA PHE A 95 5.71 -9.15 5.54
C PHE A 95 4.99 -7.87 5.97
N ASN A 96 5.33 -6.72 5.36
CA ASN A 96 4.70 -5.44 5.67
C ASN A 96 3.18 -5.51 5.50
N TYR A 97 2.72 -6.04 4.36
CA TYR A 97 1.29 -6.14 4.06
C TYR A 97 0.56 -7.18 4.93
N LEU A 98 1.18 -8.32 5.22
CA LEU A 98 0.53 -9.40 5.97
C LEU A 98 0.52 -9.20 7.49
N HIS A 99 1.48 -8.44 8.04
CA HIS A 99 1.69 -8.35 9.49
C HIS A 99 1.52 -6.93 10.05
N THR A 100 1.29 -5.93 9.19
CA THR A 100 1.05 -4.54 9.58
C THR A 100 0.00 -3.89 8.68
N ASN A 101 -0.26 -2.59 8.84
CA ASN A 101 -1.13 -1.83 7.96
C ASN A 101 -0.39 -1.23 6.74
N CYS A 102 0.92 -1.51 6.61
CA CYS A 102 1.78 -0.83 5.65
C CYS A 102 1.73 -1.51 4.28
N PHE A 103 1.42 -0.73 3.25
CA PHE A 103 1.50 -1.15 1.86
C PHE A 103 2.92 -0.93 1.39
N GLU A 104 3.67 -2.00 1.15
CA GLU A 104 5.04 -1.90 0.64
C GLU A 104 5.12 -2.37 -0.81
N VAL A 105 5.88 -1.63 -1.62
CA VAL A 105 6.31 -2.03 -2.96
C VAL A 105 7.83 -2.10 -3.03
N THR A 106 8.36 -2.80 -4.03
CA THR A 106 9.79 -2.95 -4.26
C THR A 106 10.14 -2.24 -5.56
N VAL A 107 11.03 -1.26 -5.48
CA VAL A 107 11.41 -0.41 -6.60
C VAL A 107 12.83 -0.77 -7.03
N SER A 108 12.97 -1.28 -8.25
CA SER A 108 14.28 -1.43 -8.88
C SER A 108 14.57 -0.17 -9.70
N VAL A 109 15.59 0.58 -9.30
CA VAL A 109 15.85 1.96 -9.80
C VAL A 109 16.82 2.02 -10.98
N GLY A 110 17.39 0.89 -11.41
CA GLY A 110 18.39 0.88 -12.48
C GLY A 110 19.09 -0.46 -12.63
N CYS A 111 19.70 -0.68 -13.80
CA CYS A 111 20.32 -1.95 -14.17
C CYS A 111 21.61 -2.20 -13.41
N ASP A 112 22.41 -1.15 -13.27
CA ASP A 112 23.68 -1.23 -12.58
C ASP A 112 23.41 -1.18 -11.09
N ARG A 113 23.69 -2.29 -10.41
CA ARG A 113 23.56 -2.40 -8.95
C ARG A 113 24.50 -1.45 -8.22
N PHE A 114 25.57 -1.03 -8.88
CA PHE A 114 26.60 -0.15 -8.36
C PHE A 114 27.07 0.79 -9.48
N PRO A 115 26.26 1.82 -9.82
CA PRO A 115 26.60 2.76 -10.87
C PRO A 115 27.82 3.59 -10.45
N PRO A 116 28.59 4.12 -11.42
CA PRO A 116 29.70 5.01 -11.12
C PRO A 116 29.18 6.37 -10.60
N GLU A 117 30.04 7.14 -9.93
CA GLU A 117 29.66 8.37 -9.22
C GLU A 117 29.08 9.42 -10.18
N GLU A 118 29.61 9.50 -11.40
CA GLU A 118 29.16 10.42 -12.45
C GLU A 118 27.67 10.23 -12.83
N ASP A 119 27.12 9.03 -12.65
CA ASP A 119 25.74 8.72 -13.01
C ASP A 119 24.74 9.01 -11.87
N LEU A 120 25.21 9.28 -10.65
CA LEU A 120 24.33 9.49 -9.49
C LEU A 120 23.42 10.71 -9.64
N ALA A 121 23.92 11.78 -10.24
CA ALA A 121 23.13 12.98 -10.49
C ALA A 121 21.99 12.70 -11.50
N PHE A 122 22.26 11.87 -12.51
CA PHE A 122 21.27 11.44 -13.49
C PHE A 122 20.23 10.52 -12.86
N ALA A 123 20.67 9.52 -12.09
CA ALA A 123 19.78 8.62 -11.36
C ALA A 123 18.85 9.38 -10.39
N TRP A 124 19.36 10.41 -9.70
CA TRP A 124 18.53 11.29 -8.89
C TRP A 124 17.48 12.02 -9.74
N HIS A 125 17.90 12.61 -10.85
CA HIS A 125 16.99 13.36 -11.73
C HIS A 125 15.84 12.48 -12.24
N GLU A 126 16.14 11.26 -12.68
CA GLU A 126 15.14 10.31 -13.18
C GLU A 126 14.12 9.87 -12.10
N ASN A 127 14.53 9.85 -10.83
CA ASN A 127 13.73 9.32 -9.72
C ASN A 127 13.08 10.39 -8.83
N GLN A 128 13.52 11.65 -8.91
CA GLN A 128 13.06 12.71 -8.01
C GLN A 128 11.52 12.84 -8.01
N GLU A 129 10.92 12.99 -9.19
CA GLU A 129 9.47 13.15 -9.31
C GLU A 129 8.69 11.89 -8.93
N SER A 130 9.26 10.69 -9.17
CA SER A 130 8.72 9.42 -8.72
C SER A 130 8.66 9.32 -7.20
N LEU A 131 9.74 9.71 -6.52
CA LEU A 131 9.82 9.68 -5.06
C LEU A 131 8.78 10.63 -4.44
N LEU A 132 8.67 11.85 -4.98
CA LEU A 132 7.68 12.82 -4.52
C LEU A 132 6.25 12.32 -4.74
N SER A 133 5.91 11.90 -5.96
CA SER A 133 4.59 11.37 -6.33
C SER A 133 4.20 10.14 -5.50
N PHE A 134 5.19 9.29 -5.19
CA PHE A 134 5.00 8.13 -4.34
C PHE A 134 4.67 8.54 -2.89
N MET A 135 5.42 9.47 -2.30
CA MET A 135 5.14 9.96 -0.94
C MET A 135 3.76 10.62 -0.84
N GLU A 136 3.34 11.38 -1.85
CA GLU A 136 2.01 11.99 -1.91
C GLU A 136 0.88 10.94 -1.92
N THR A 137 1.16 9.74 -2.43
CA THR A 137 0.18 8.64 -2.46
C THR A 137 -0.22 8.20 -1.05
N ALA A 138 0.63 8.40 -0.03
CA ALA A 138 0.29 8.14 1.36
C ALA A 138 -0.88 8.99 1.88
N HIS A 139 -1.23 10.07 1.16
CA HIS A 139 -2.35 10.94 1.50
C HIS A 139 -3.62 10.68 0.70
N ARG A 140 -3.62 9.66 -0.18
CA ARG A 140 -4.80 9.24 -0.94
C ARG A 140 -5.63 8.22 -0.16
N GLY A 141 -6.90 8.11 -0.51
CA GLY A 141 -7.86 7.20 0.14
C GLY A 141 -8.61 7.87 1.30
N ILE A 142 -9.04 7.05 2.25
CA ILE A 142 -9.88 7.45 3.38
C ILE A 142 -9.03 7.47 4.65
N LYS A 143 -9.17 8.53 5.44
CA LYS A 143 -8.55 8.60 6.76
C LYS A 143 -9.47 9.20 7.82
N GLY A 144 -9.32 8.78 9.08
CA GLY A 144 -10.16 9.30 10.17
C GLY A 144 -9.87 8.70 11.54
N ILE A 145 -10.61 9.18 12.56
CA ILE A 145 -10.53 8.73 13.95
C ILE A 145 -11.74 7.85 14.27
N VAL A 146 -11.49 6.66 14.81
CA VAL A 146 -12.56 5.82 15.39
C VAL A 146 -12.75 6.23 16.85
N LYS A 147 -13.96 6.65 17.23
CA LYS A 147 -14.32 7.06 18.59
C LYS A 147 -15.36 6.11 19.20
N ASP A 148 -15.31 5.92 20.52
CA ASP A 148 -16.35 5.23 21.29
C ASP A 148 -17.58 6.14 21.52
N GLU A 149 -18.61 5.61 22.18
CA GLU A 149 -19.85 6.36 22.49
C GLU A 149 -19.60 7.60 23.37
N LYS A 150 -18.49 7.63 24.10
CA LYS A 150 -18.08 8.75 24.97
C LYS A 150 -17.18 9.75 24.24
N GLY A 151 -16.91 9.53 22.95
CA GLY A 151 -16.04 10.38 22.12
C GLY A 151 -14.55 10.08 22.26
N ASN A 152 -14.14 9.05 22.99
CA ASN A 152 -12.73 8.68 23.15
C ASN A 152 -12.24 7.87 21.96
N ALA A 153 -11.03 8.17 21.48
CA ALA A 153 -10.47 7.45 20.35
C ALA A 153 -10.08 6.00 20.71
N MET A 154 -10.52 5.07 19.87
CA MET A 154 -10.35 3.63 20.04
C MET A 154 -9.09 3.12 19.34
N LYS A 155 -8.33 2.31 20.09
CA LYS A 155 -7.11 1.66 19.63
C LYS A 155 -7.39 0.21 19.24
N GLY A 156 -6.73 -0.29 18.19
CA GLY A 156 -6.91 -1.67 17.71
C GLY A 156 -8.29 -1.93 17.10
N ALA A 157 -9.05 -0.88 16.78
CA ALA A 157 -10.30 -1.00 16.05
C ALA A 157 -10.01 -1.51 14.64
N ARG A 158 -10.76 -2.52 14.20
CA ARG A 158 -10.63 -3.14 12.89
C ARG A 158 -11.55 -2.45 11.90
N ILE A 159 -10.98 -2.04 10.77
CA ILE A 159 -11.66 -1.33 9.69
C ILE A 159 -11.66 -2.24 8.47
N SER A 160 -12.85 -2.62 8.05
CA SER A 160 -13.09 -3.53 6.92
C SER A 160 -13.75 -2.77 5.78
N VAL A 161 -13.25 -2.97 4.56
CA VAL A 161 -13.86 -2.42 3.34
C VAL A 161 -14.60 -3.53 2.63
N ARG A 162 -15.88 -3.30 2.31
CA ARG A 162 -16.70 -4.29 1.62
C ARG A 162 -16.06 -4.68 0.28
N GLY A 163 -15.85 -5.97 0.08
CA GLY A 163 -15.25 -6.52 -1.15
C GLY A 163 -13.72 -6.64 -1.12
N ILE A 164 -13.06 -6.13 -0.08
CA ILE A 164 -11.62 -6.28 0.14
C ILE A 164 -11.40 -7.18 1.36
N GLN A 165 -10.76 -8.32 1.15
CA GLN A 165 -10.46 -9.29 2.21
C GLN A 165 -9.11 -8.97 2.90
N HIS A 166 -8.95 -7.72 3.30
CA HIS A 166 -7.81 -7.22 4.05
C HIS A 166 -8.31 -6.12 4.98
N ASP A 167 -8.04 -6.25 6.27
CA ASP A 167 -8.51 -5.32 7.28
C ASP A 167 -7.35 -4.50 7.84
N ILE A 168 -7.62 -3.22 8.08
CA ILE A 168 -6.68 -2.30 8.69
C ILE A 168 -7.04 -2.09 10.15
N THR A 169 -6.06 -1.85 11.00
CA THR A 169 -6.27 -1.60 12.43
C THR A 169 -5.92 -0.17 12.83
N THR A 170 -6.64 0.41 13.79
CA THR A 170 -6.25 1.73 14.33
C THR A 170 -4.95 1.63 15.13
N GLY A 171 -4.00 2.49 14.78
CA GLY A 171 -2.66 2.50 15.37
C GLY A 171 -2.63 2.94 16.84
N ASN A 172 -1.53 2.60 17.50
CA ASN A 172 -1.25 3.00 18.87
C ASN A 172 -0.53 4.35 18.86
N ASN A 173 -1.16 5.41 19.36
CA ASN A 173 -0.46 6.65 19.65
C ASN A 173 0.36 6.49 20.94
N TYR A 174 1.50 5.80 20.87
CA TYR A 174 2.53 6.00 21.88
C TYR A 174 3.35 7.22 21.45
N HIS A 175 3.03 8.37 22.04
CA HIS A 175 3.96 9.49 22.20
C HIS A 175 4.18 10.44 21.00
N LEU A 176 3.11 11.07 20.48
CA LEU A 176 3.24 12.35 19.76
C LEU A 176 2.09 13.27 20.21
N SER A 177 2.47 14.53 20.50
CA SER A 177 1.67 15.70 20.93
C SER A 177 0.15 15.69 20.62
N PRO A 178 -0.71 16.33 21.45
CA PRO A 178 -2.17 16.40 21.23
C PRO A 178 -2.60 16.99 19.88
N THR A 179 -1.67 17.63 19.16
CA THR A 179 -1.89 18.32 17.88
C THR A 179 -1.65 17.50 16.62
N ARG A 180 -1.32 16.20 16.68
CA ARG A 180 -1.20 15.38 15.46
C ARG A 180 -2.09 14.15 15.47
N VAL A 181 -2.91 14.11 14.44
CA VAL A 181 -4.16 13.40 14.24
C VAL A 181 -3.98 11.88 14.25
N ARG A 182 -4.90 11.18 14.92
CA ARG A 182 -4.98 9.71 14.92
C ARG A 182 -5.69 9.30 13.63
N HIS A 183 -4.96 8.81 12.65
CA HIS A 183 -5.57 8.40 11.39
C HIS A 183 -5.54 6.89 11.27
N ALA A 184 -6.71 6.27 11.12
CA ALA A 184 -6.79 5.09 10.29
C ALA A 184 -6.58 5.54 8.85
N PHE A 185 -5.79 4.82 8.06
CA PHE A 185 -5.68 5.03 6.61
C PHE A 185 -6.18 3.76 5.94
N ALA A 186 -7.25 3.89 5.16
CA ALA A 186 -7.64 2.88 4.19
C ALA A 186 -7.41 3.48 2.81
N LEU A 187 -6.36 3.03 2.12
CA LEU A 187 -6.18 3.25 0.69
C LEU A 187 -7.23 2.40 -0.05
N ALA A 188 -8.49 2.80 0.05
CA ALA A 188 -9.61 2.11 -0.57
C ALA A 188 -10.25 3.00 -1.64
N ALA A 189 -10.45 2.40 -2.82
CA ALA A 189 -11.21 2.90 -3.97
C ALA A 189 -10.54 3.97 -4.86
N LEU A 190 -9.67 3.51 -5.77
CA LEU A 190 -9.48 4.14 -7.09
C LEU A 190 -9.88 3.22 -8.26
N GLY A 191 -10.58 2.11 -7.95
CA GLY A 191 -10.90 1.04 -8.92
C GLY A 191 -12.26 1.11 -9.60
N SER A 192 -12.99 2.22 -9.44
CA SER A 192 -14.26 2.48 -10.13
C SER A 192 -14.02 3.64 -11.09
N SER A 193 -14.27 3.43 -12.38
CA SER A 193 -14.19 4.44 -13.45
C SER A 193 -15.27 5.53 -13.35
N GLU A 194 -15.68 5.90 -12.15
CA GLU A 194 -16.55 7.03 -11.88
C GLU A 194 -15.90 7.81 -10.74
N VAL A 195 -15.49 9.04 -11.02
CA VAL A 195 -15.13 10.01 -9.99
C VAL A 195 -16.44 10.55 -9.42
N PRO A 196 -16.88 10.18 -8.19
CA PRO A 196 -18.01 10.84 -7.58
C PRO A 196 -17.46 12.06 -6.86
N ASN A 197 -17.65 13.21 -7.48
CA ASN A 197 -17.62 14.51 -6.80
C ASN A 197 -18.61 14.49 -5.61
N PRO A 198 -18.45 15.43 -4.66
CA PRO A 198 -17.89 15.17 -3.33
C PRO A 198 -18.67 14.12 -2.52
N ILE A 199 -17.91 13.26 -1.84
CA ILE A 199 -18.24 12.37 -0.70
C ILE A 199 -19.74 12.31 -0.38
N ASN A 200 -20.45 11.49 -1.15
CA ASN A 200 -21.84 11.19 -0.88
C ASN A 200 -21.91 10.39 0.44
N LYS A 201 -22.71 10.85 1.40
CA LYS A 201 -22.94 10.24 2.75
C LYS A 201 -23.27 8.73 2.73
N THR A 202 -23.53 8.18 1.56
CA THR A 202 -23.79 6.76 1.30
C THR A 202 -22.55 5.88 1.40
N ALA A 203 -21.34 6.38 1.07
CA ALA A 203 -20.11 5.57 1.16
C ALA A 203 -19.74 5.20 2.62
N LEU A 204 -20.13 6.05 3.57
CA LEU A 204 -19.94 5.83 5.00
C LEU A 204 -20.83 4.71 5.57
N LYS A 205 -21.93 4.34 4.90
CA LYS A 205 -22.81 3.24 5.35
C LYS A 205 -22.21 1.84 5.12
N ASN A 206 -21.13 1.73 4.34
CA ASN A 206 -20.53 0.44 3.99
C ASN A 206 -19.37 0.00 4.91
N PHE A 207 -19.03 0.78 5.93
CA PHE A 207 -18.04 0.39 6.93
C PHE A 207 -18.69 -0.39 8.06
N PHE A 208 -18.41 -1.70 8.12
CA PHE A 208 -18.80 -2.53 9.25
C PHE A 208 -17.66 -2.59 10.26
N MET A 209 -17.91 -2.14 11.48
CA MET A 209 -17.04 -2.39 12.63
C MET A 209 -17.36 -3.78 13.16
N LYS A 210 -16.47 -4.76 12.95
CA LYS A 210 -16.57 -6.07 13.64
C LYS A 210 -15.93 -5.93 15.02
N GLY A 211 -16.79 -5.74 16.03
CA GLY A 211 -16.40 -5.83 17.44
C GLY A 211 -16.06 -7.27 17.83
N HIS A 212 -15.07 -7.43 18.70
CA HIS A 212 -14.65 -8.70 19.27
C HIS A 212 -15.80 -9.34 20.04
N GLU A 213 -16.43 -10.39 19.51
CA GLU A 213 -17.49 -11.13 20.21
C GLU A 213 -16.91 -11.94 21.37
N ARG A 214 -17.13 -11.47 22.59
CA ARG A 214 -17.23 -12.33 23.77
C ARG A 214 -18.56 -12.05 24.49
N SER A 215 -19.45 -13.03 24.35
CA SER A 215 -20.60 -13.37 25.19
C SER A 215 -21.63 -12.28 25.57
N MET A 216 -22.86 -12.55 25.12
CA MET A 216 -24.17 -12.15 25.66
C MET A 216 -24.66 -10.72 25.47
N GLY A 217 -25.87 -10.64 24.89
CA GLY A 217 -26.78 -9.50 25.05
C GLY A 217 -26.87 -8.61 23.82
N LYS A 218 -28.10 -8.43 23.31
CA LYS A 218 -28.49 -7.52 22.23
C LYS A 218 -27.71 -6.20 22.30
N ALA A 219 -26.87 -5.90 21.31
CA ALA A 219 -26.11 -4.65 21.26
C ALA A 219 -26.53 -3.79 20.06
N ASN A 220 -27.02 -2.59 20.38
CA ASN A 220 -27.24 -1.48 19.45
C ASN A 220 -25.96 -1.17 18.67
N TYR A 221 -26.09 -0.96 17.36
CA TYR A 221 -24.99 -0.51 16.52
C TYR A 221 -24.64 0.95 16.85
N PRO A 222 -23.38 1.29 17.19
CA PRO A 222 -23.02 2.67 17.53
C PRO A 222 -23.05 3.56 16.29
N HIS A 223 -23.72 4.71 16.41
CA HIS A 223 -23.75 5.77 15.40
C HIS A 223 -22.36 6.41 15.26
N ILE A 224 -21.75 6.31 14.09
CA ILE A 224 -20.45 6.94 13.79
C ILE A 224 -20.69 8.37 13.28
N LYS A 225 -20.10 9.38 13.95
CA LYS A 225 -19.90 10.73 13.41
C LYS A 225 -18.51 10.79 12.76
N VAL A 226 -18.47 11.04 11.46
CA VAL A 226 -17.25 11.43 10.74
C VAL A 226 -17.23 12.95 10.70
N GLU A 227 -16.20 13.56 11.27
CA GLU A 227 -15.94 15.01 11.15
C GLU A 227 -15.09 15.24 9.88
N GLU A 228 -15.53 16.18 9.04
CA GLU A 228 -14.89 16.62 7.78
C GLU A 228 -13.56 17.34 8.01
#